data_AF-A0A2S9P9E5-F1
#
_entry.id   AF-A0A2S9P9E5-F1
#
_cell.length_a   1.000
_cell.length_b   1.000
_cell.length_c   1.000
_cell.angle_alpha   90.00
_cell.angle_beta   90.00
_cell.angle_gamma   90.00
#
_symmetry.space_group_name_H-M   'P 1'
#
loop_
_entity.id
_entity.type
_entity.pdbx_description
1 polymer ?
#
loop_
_entity_poly.entity_id
_entity_poly.type
_entity_poly.pdbx_seq_one_letter_code
_entity_poly.pdbx_strand_id
1 'polypeptide(L)' 'MNRKDLLKWIRRDGSGVIEQFLPYDARAEMDGVILDRRHEIDEDAFLMFFSIRALLRKGGMASCESDQEAGQIMALLKL' A
#
# COMPACT_ATOMS: atom_id res chain seq x y z
N MET A 1 -3.38 12.14 9.57
CA MET A 1 -3.62 10.90 10.34
C MET A 1 -2.27 10.34 10.76
N ASN A 2 -2.09 9.85 11.98
CA ASN A 2 -0.78 9.31 12.41
C ASN A 2 -0.69 7.78 12.13
N ARG A 3 0.53 7.24 12.12
CA ARG A 3 0.82 5.83 11.85
C ARG A 3 0.07 4.84 12.75
N LYS A 4 -0.09 5.14 14.04
CA LYS A 4 -0.78 4.24 14.98
C LYS A 4 -2.27 4.13 14.64
N ASP A 5 -2.89 5.22 14.24
CA ASP A 5 -4.29 5.25 13.83
C ASP A 5 -4.48 4.48 12.52
N LEU A 6 -3.55 4.62 11.58
CA LEU A 6 -3.57 3.89 10.31
C LEU A 6 -3.41 2.38 10.49
N LEU A 7 -2.48 1.95 11.35
CA LEU A 7 -2.32 0.54 11.70
C LEU A 7 -3.58 -0.05 12.35
N LYS A 8 -4.23 0.71 13.25
CA LYS A 8 -5.50 0.27 13.85
C LYS A 8 -6.61 0.13 12.81
N TRP A 9 -6.67 1.04 11.85
CA TRP A 9 -7.68 0.99 10.79
C TRP A 9 -7.46 -0.21 9.86
N ILE A 10 -6.25 -0.39 9.33
CA ILE A 10 -5.94 -1.51 8.43
C ILE A 10 -6.19 -2.86 9.11
N ARG A 11 -5.83 -3.01 10.40
CA ARG A 11 -6.11 -4.24 11.15
C ARG A 11 -7.60 -4.51 11.35
N ARG A 12 -8.44 -3.47 11.32
CA ARG A 12 -9.88 -3.59 11.50
C ARG A 12 -10.60 -3.82 10.17
N ASP A 13 -10.14 -3.17 9.11
CA ASP A 13 -10.79 -3.14 7.80
C ASP A 13 -9.76 -2.88 6.68
N GLY A 14 -8.90 -3.87 6.44
CA GLY A 14 -7.87 -3.78 5.40
C GLY A 14 -8.48 -3.75 4.00
N SER A 15 -9.56 -4.51 3.76
CA SER A 15 -10.29 -4.51 2.49
C SER A 15 -10.84 -3.12 2.15
N GLY A 16 -11.44 -2.42 3.11
CA GLY A 16 -11.97 -1.07 2.88
C GLY A 16 -10.88 -0.05 2.54
N VAL A 17 -9.65 -0.24 3.02
CA VAL A 17 -8.51 0.60 2.63
C VAL A 17 -8.10 0.34 1.19
N ILE A 18 -8.08 -0.91 0.74
CA ILE A 18 -7.81 -1.23 -0.66
C ILE A 18 -8.90 -0.63 -1.56
N GLU A 19 -10.16 -0.91 -1.27
CA GLU A 19 -11.30 -0.44 -2.08
C GLU A 19 -11.36 1.08 -2.24
N GLN A 20 -11.00 1.84 -1.19
CA GLN A 20 -11.12 3.30 -1.20
C GLN A 20 -9.90 4.03 -1.77
N PHE A 21 -8.71 3.42 -1.71
CA PHE A 21 -7.45 4.13 -2.00
C PHE A 21 -6.59 3.46 -3.05
N LEU A 22 -6.95 2.28 -3.56
CA LEU A 22 -6.19 1.64 -4.62
C LEU A 22 -6.21 2.52 -5.88
N PRO A 23 -5.03 2.95 -6.39
CA PRO A 23 -4.95 3.67 -7.65
C PRO A 23 -5.45 2.82 -8.82
N TYR A 24 -6.09 3.45 -9.80
CA TYR A 24 -6.63 2.76 -10.98
C TYR A 24 -5.55 1.98 -11.76
N ASP A 25 -4.33 2.50 -11.80
CA ASP A 25 -3.18 1.94 -12.49
C ASP A 25 -2.40 0.90 -11.68
N ALA A 26 -2.73 0.68 -10.40
CA ALA A 26 -1.99 -0.24 -9.54
C ALA A 26 -1.94 -1.66 -10.09
N ARG A 27 -3.03 -2.16 -10.69
CA ARG A 27 -3.07 -3.49 -11.31
C ARG A 27 -2.18 -3.56 -12.56
N ALA A 28 -2.14 -2.51 -13.37
CA ALA A 28 -1.27 -2.46 -14.55
C ALA A 28 0.22 -2.38 -14.16
N GLU A 29 0.55 -1.67 -13.08
CA GLU A 29 1.90 -1.64 -12.53
C GLU A 29 2.30 -3.03 -11.99
N MET A 30 1.39 -3.70 -11.27
CA MET A 30 1.59 -5.08 -10.79
C MET A 30 1.84 -6.06 -11.94
N ASP A 31 1.03 -6.00 -13.00
CA ASP A 31 1.20 -6.84 -14.19
C ASP A 31 2.57 -6.65 -14.83
N GLY A 32 3.09 -5.41 -14.86
CA GLY A 32 4.45 -5.11 -15.30
C GLY A 32 5.52 -5.81 -14.45
N VAL A 33 5.38 -5.80 -13.13
CA VAL A 33 6.34 -6.46 -12.23
C VAL A 33 6.26 -7.99 -12.34
N ILE A 34 5.06 -8.56 -12.49
CA ILE A 34 4.86 -10.00 -12.71
C ILE A 34 5.42 -10.43 -14.07
N LEU A 35 5.21 -9.63 -15.12
CA LEU A 35 5.72 -9.87 -16.48
C LEU A 35 7.25 -9.92 -16.53
N ASP A 36 7.93 -9.17 -15.67
CA ASP A 36 9.39 -9.24 -15.52
C ASP A 36 9.88 -10.56 -14.88
N ARG A 37 8.96 -11.47 -14.50
CA ARG A 37 9.19 -12.88 -14.07
C ARG A 37 10.26 -13.10 -13.01
N ARG A 38 10.65 -12.07 -12.26
CA ARG A 38 11.75 -12.16 -11.29
C ARG A 38 11.29 -12.43 -9.87
N HIS A 39 10.00 -12.23 -9.55
CA HIS A 39 9.51 -12.32 -8.17
C HIS A 39 8.13 -12.98 -8.08
N GLU A 40 7.97 -13.89 -7.11
CA GLU A 40 6.67 -14.23 -6.54
C GLU A 40 6.23 -13.03 -5.71
N ILE A 41 5.16 -12.36 -6.13
CA ILE A 41 4.60 -11.20 -5.45
C ILE A 41 3.27 -11.63 -4.85
N ASP A 42 3.13 -11.43 -3.55
CA ASP A 42 1.84 -11.47 -2.89
C ASP A 42 1.00 -10.28 -3.39
N GLU A 43 -0.03 -10.57 -4.19
CA GLU A 43 -0.93 -9.57 -4.79
C GLU A 43 -1.60 -8.72 -3.70
N ASP A 44 -2.04 -9.31 -2.60
CA ASP A 44 -2.70 -8.58 -1.52
C ASP A 44 -1.73 -7.63 -0.83
N ALA A 45 -0.49 -8.05 -0.61
CA ALA A 45 0.56 -7.20 -0.05
C ALA A 45 0.91 -6.04 -0.99
N PHE A 46 0.97 -6.29 -2.30
CA PHE A 46 1.25 -5.26 -3.30
C PHE A 46 0.13 -4.21 -3.33
N LEU A 47 -1.13 -4.65 -3.43
CA LEU A 47 -2.29 -3.77 -3.46
C LEU A 47 -2.38 -2.94 -2.16
N MET A 48 -2.17 -3.57 -1.00
CA MET A 48 -2.14 -2.88 0.29
C MET A 48 -1.06 -1.79 0.35
N PHE A 49 0.17 -2.09 -0.09
CA PHE A 49 1.25 -1.11 -0.15
C PHE A 49 0.86 0.11 -1.01
N PHE A 50 0.29 -0.14 -2.19
CA PHE A 50 -0.16 0.92 -3.10
C PHE A 50 -1.25 1.79 -2.51
N SER A 51 -2.24 1.20 -1.86
CA SER A 51 -3.34 1.91 -1.22
C SER A 51 -2.84 2.77 -0.04
N ILE A 52 -1.93 2.26 0.79
CA ILE A 52 -1.31 3.02 1.88
C ILE A 52 -0.52 4.21 1.33
N ARG A 53 0.31 3.97 0.32
CA ARG A 53 1.12 5.01 -0.35
C ARG A 53 0.22 6.12 -0.91
N ALA A 54 -0.85 5.76 -1.61
CA ALA A 54 -1.81 6.72 -2.16
C ALA A 54 -2.54 7.53 -1.07
N LEU A 55 -2.96 6.86 0.01
CA LEU A 55 -3.57 7.51 1.17
C LEU A 55 -2.64 8.55 1.81
N LEU A 56 -1.36 8.21 2.00
CA LEU A 56 -0.36 9.12 2.58
C LEU A 56 -0.12 10.34 1.68
N ARG A 57 -0.01 10.13 0.36
CA ARG A 57 0.10 11.22 -0.61
C ARG A 57 -1.12 12.13 -0.61
N LYS A 58 -2.34 11.56 -0.53
CA LYS A 58 -3.57 12.33 -0.37
C LYS A 58 -3.58 13.15 0.93
N GLY A 59 -2.91 12.65 1.97
CA GLY A 59 -2.67 13.37 3.22
C GLY A 59 -1.60 14.47 3.16
N GLY A 60 -1.00 14.73 2.00
CA GLY A 60 0.00 15.78 1.77
C GLY A 60 1.46 15.32 1.91
N MET A 61 1.71 14.02 2.06
CA MET A 61 3.08 13.48 2.17
C MET A 61 3.76 13.41 0.79
N ALA A 62 5.04 13.81 0.72
CA ALA A 62 5.82 13.76 -0.53
C ALA A 62 6.09 12.32 -0.99
N SER A 63 6.36 12.13 -2.29
CA SER A 63 6.48 10.79 -2.90
C SER A 63 7.47 9.88 -2.16
N CYS A 64 8.73 10.28 -1.96
CA CYS A 64 9.73 9.42 -1.31
C CYS A 64 9.40 9.13 0.17
N GLU A 65 8.85 10.11 0.89
CA GLU A 65 8.43 9.93 2.28
C GLU A 65 7.24 8.97 2.38
N SER A 66 6.29 9.07 1.44
CA SER A 66 5.11 8.20 1.39
C SER A 66 5.48 6.74 1.11
N ASP A 67 6.51 6.50 0.30
CA ASP A 67 6.97 5.17 -0.04
C ASP A 67 7.67 4.53 1.17
N GLN A 68 8.53 5.30 1.85
CA GLN A 68 9.22 4.84 3.06
C GLN A 68 8.25 4.55 4.21
N GLU A 69 7.29 5.44 4.47
CA GLU A 69 6.31 5.26 5.54
C GLU A 69 5.35 4.10 5.22
N ALA A 70 4.93 3.93 3.95
CA ALA A 70 4.15 2.77 3.54
C ALA A 70 4.90 1.46 3.80
N GLY A 71 6.19 1.40 3.46
CA GLY A 71 7.04 0.23 3.76
C GLY A 71 7.14 -0.07 5.26
N GLN A 72 7.27 0.97 6.11
CA GLN A 72 7.28 0.79 7.56
C GLN A 72 5.95 0.27 8.10
N ILE A 73 4.83 0.74 7.55
CA ILE A 73 3.49 0.26 7.93
C ILE A 73 3.34 -1.22 7.54
N MET A 74 3.75 -1.59 6.33
CA MET A 74 3.73 -2.99 5.87
C MET A 74 4.54 -3.91 6.79
N ALA A 75 5.76 -3.53 7.16
CA ALA A 75 6.60 -4.30 8.07
C ALA A 75 5.96 -4.49 9.47
N LEU A 76 5.19 -3.51 9.95
CA LEU A 76 4.48 -3.57 11.24
C LEU A 76 3.18 -4.38 11.19
N LEU A 77 2.64 -4.63 9.99
CA LEU A 77 1.49 -5.50 9.78
C LEU A 77 1.88 -6.99 9.81
N LYS A 78 3.18 -7.32 9.71
CA LYS A 78 3.69 -8.70 9.60
C LYS A 78 3.04 -9.47 8.44
N LEU A 79 2.85 -8.78 7.31
CA LEU A 79 2.56 -9.41 6.02
C LEU A 79 3.83 -10.11 5.53
#